data_AF-A0A0U1DNV5-F1
#
_entry.id   AF-A0A0U1DNV5-F1
#
_cell.length_a   1.000
_cell.length_b   1.000
_cell.length_c   1.000
_cell.angle_alpha   90.00
_cell.angle_beta   90.00
_cell.angle_gamma   90.00
#
_symmetry.space_group_name_H-M   'P 1'
#
loop_
_entity.id
_entity.type
_entity.pdbx_description
1 polymer ?
#
loop_
_entity_poly.entity_id
_entity_poly.type
_entity_poly.pdbx_seq_one_letter_code
_entity_poly.pdbx_strand_id
1 'polypeptide(L)'
;MASRSVSEHRDTAALRRARIAVGALFLTNGAVFANLLPRYPEIKTDLHLGNAVYGAAVASFSGGAGGRIDRRDPDSAVPQRSGGRHRHRRPCRLRRRSRRRRKPLMFAGALFLAGACDSVVDVAQNAHGLRLQREHGRSIINSLHAVWAAGAILGGLTVPRRSRWQSRGGFISRWSAGCSAR
;
A
#
# COMPACT_ATOMS: atom_id res chain seq x y z
N MET A 1 6.43 -22.99 46.70
CA MET A 1 6.43 -23.88 45.50
C MET A 1 5.25 -23.60 44.58
N ALA A 2 4.03 -23.41 45.08
CA ALA A 2 2.83 -23.10 44.27
C ALA A 2 2.86 -21.76 43.49
N SER A 3 3.58 -20.74 43.97
CA SER A 3 3.66 -19.44 43.27
C SER A 3 4.46 -19.50 41.96
N ARG A 4 5.50 -20.35 41.89
CA ARG A 4 6.35 -20.51 40.70
C ARG A 4 5.63 -21.25 39.56
N SER A 5 4.82 -22.27 39.86
CA SER A 5 4.09 -23.02 38.82
C SER A 5 2.97 -22.20 38.18
N VAL A 6 2.31 -21.32 38.96
CA VAL A 6 1.28 -20.41 38.47
C VAL A 6 1.87 -19.30 37.60
N SER A 7 3.03 -18.73 37.96
CA SER A 7 3.72 -17.76 37.10
C SER A 7 4.16 -18.41 35.79
N GLU A 8 4.74 -19.60 35.84
CA GLU A 8 5.20 -20.33 34.65
C GLU A 8 4.05 -20.69 33.70
N HIS A 9 2.88 -21.11 34.22
CA HIS A 9 1.68 -21.32 33.41
C HIS A 9 1.13 -20.01 32.80
N ARG A 10 1.18 -18.90 33.54
CA ARG A 10 0.76 -17.58 33.01
C ARG A 10 1.69 -17.10 31.90
N ASP A 11 2.99 -17.30 32.05
CA ASP A 11 4.01 -16.89 31.10
C ASP A 11 3.92 -17.71 29.80
N THR A 12 3.75 -19.04 29.91
CA THR A 12 3.54 -19.91 28.73
C THR A 12 2.25 -19.57 27.98
N ALA A 13 1.15 -19.30 28.70
CA ALA A 13 -0.10 -18.88 28.09
C ALA A 13 0.02 -17.50 27.42
N ALA A 14 0.75 -16.56 28.04
CA ALA A 14 1.01 -15.24 27.48
C ALA A 14 1.86 -15.32 26.20
N LEU A 15 2.93 -16.11 26.21
CA LEU A 15 3.78 -16.34 25.03
C LEU A 15 3.01 -16.99 23.88
N ARG A 16 2.13 -17.96 24.18
CA ARG A 16 1.26 -18.57 23.17
C ARG A 16 0.30 -17.56 22.54
N ARG A 17 -0.35 -16.72 23.36
CA ARG A 17 -1.25 -15.66 22.87
C ARG A 17 -0.48 -14.63 22.02
N ALA A 18 0.70 -14.20 22.47
CA ALA A 18 1.55 -13.28 21.72
C ALA A 18 1.96 -13.88 20.37
N ARG A 19 2.28 -15.18 20.32
CA ARG A 19 2.59 -15.88 19.07
C ARG A 19 1.42 -15.94 18.10
N ILE A 20 0.21 -16.18 18.60
CA ILE A 20 -1.00 -16.15 17.77
C ILE A 20 -1.26 -14.74 17.24
N ALA A 21 -1.12 -13.71 18.10
CA ALA A 21 -1.34 -12.33 17.70
C ALA A 21 -0.34 -11.87 16.62
N VAL A 22 0.96 -12.14 16.81
CA VAL A 22 1.98 -11.82 15.80
C VAL A 22 1.78 -12.65 14.53
N GLY A 23 1.44 -13.94 14.66
CA GLY A 23 1.09 -14.78 13.51
C GLY A 23 -0.09 -14.23 12.71
N ALA A 24 -1.13 -13.73 13.39
CA ALA A 24 -2.28 -13.09 12.74
C ALA A 24 -1.90 -11.80 11.99
N LEU A 25 -0.96 -11.01 12.52
CA LEU A 25 -0.41 -9.85 11.80
C LEU A 25 0.28 -10.28 10.49
N PHE A 26 1.19 -11.24 10.55
CA PHE A 26 1.87 -11.78 9.35
C PHE A 26 0.87 -12.36 8.34
N LEU A 27 -0.12 -13.13 8.81
CA LEU A 27 -1.17 -13.73 7.99
C LEU A 27 -1.99 -12.65 7.26
N THR A 28 -2.51 -11.68 8.01
CA THR A 28 -3.39 -10.63 7.47
C THR A 28 -2.62 -9.71 6.52
N ASN A 29 -1.36 -9.38 6.83
CA ASN A 29 -0.52 -8.60 5.94
C ASN A 29 -0.32 -9.31 4.58
N GLY A 30 0.06 -10.60 4.61
CA GLY A 30 0.21 -11.41 3.39
C GLY A 30 -1.09 -11.51 2.57
N ALA A 31 -2.22 -11.72 3.25
CA ALA A 31 -3.53 -11.80 2.61
C ALA A 31 -3.94 -10.48 1.92
N VAL A 32 -3.70 -9.35 2.57
CA VAL A 32 -4.00 -8.02 2.00
C VAL A 32 -3.18 -7.75 0.74
N PHE A 33 -1.87 -8.03 0.77
CA PHE A 33 -0.98 -7.84 -0.38
C PHE A 33 -1.40 -8.69 -1.60
N ALA A 34 -1.64 -9.98 -1.37
CA ALA A 34 -2.02 -10.89 -2.44
C ALA A 34 -3.43 -10.64 -2.99
N ASN A 35 -4.30 -9.96 -2.22
CA ASN A 35 -5.60 -9.52 -2.72
C ASN A 35 -5.50 -8.24 -3.56
N LEU A 36 -4.51 -7.39 -3.27
CA LEU A 36 -4.33 -6.08 -3.90
C LEU A 36 -3.62 -6.17 -5.25
N LEU A 37 -2.53 -6.93 -5.34
CA LEU A 37 -1.69 -7.04 -6.55
C LEU A 37 -2.46 -7.47 -7.81
N PRO A 38 -3.41 -8.43 -7.77
CA PRO A 38 -4.17 -8.83 -8.96
C PRO A 38 -5.06 -7.72 -9.54
N ARG A 39 -5.39 -6.67 -8.76
CA ARG A 39 -6.26 -5.56 -9.16
C ARG A 39 -5.51 -4.42 -9.84
N TYR A 40 -4.18 -4.44 -9.77
CA TYR A 40 -3.32 -3.40 -10.32
C TYR A 40 -3.48 -3.18 -11.85
N PRO A 41 -3.60 -4.24 -12.67
CA PRO A 41 -3.89 -4.10 -14.11
C PRO A 41 -5.26 -3.45 -14.39
N GLU A 42 -6.26 -3.72 -13.55
CA GLU A 42 -7.60 -3.11 -13.66
C GLU A 42 -7.52 -1.60 -13.36
N ILE A 43 -6.83 -1.21 -12.27
CA ILE A 43 -6.62 0.19 -11.88
C ILE A 43 -5.91 0.97 -13.00
N LYS A 44 -4.90 0.38 -13.63
CA LYS A 44 -4.20 0.97 -14.79
C LYS A 44 -5.17 1.27 -15.94
N THR A 45 -6.05 0.32 -16.23
CA THR A 45 -7.03 0.40 -17.33
C THR A 45 -8.09 1.47 -17.05
N ASP A 46 -8.64 1.47 -15.84
CA ASP A 46 -9.65 2.42 -15.37
C ASP A 46 -9.13 3.87 -15.31
N LEU A 47 -7.86 4.04 -14.94
CA LEU A 47 -7.19 5.34 -14.93
C LEU A 47 -6.70 5.75 -16.32
N HIS A 48 -6.80 4.87 -17.33
CA HIS A 48 -6.27 5.03 -18.69
C HIS A 48 -4.80 5.47 -18.68
N LEU A 49 -3.97 4.81 -17.86
CA LEU A 49 -2.55 5.12 -17.71
C LEU A 49 -1.71 4.38 -18.76
N GLY A 50 -0.77 5.10 -19.37
CA GLY A 50 0.29 4.48 -20.18
C GLY A 50 1.27 3.70 -19.31
N ASN A 51 1.91 2.68 -19.87
CA ASN A 51 2.82 1.76 -19.16
C ASN A 51 3.92 2.49 -18.38
N ALA A 52 4.55 3.50 -19.00
CA ALA A 52 5.62 4.28 -18.36
C ALA A 52 5.13 5.08 -17.15
N VAL A 53 3.98 5.74 -17.26
CA VAL A 53 3.39 6.53 -16.16
C VAL A 53 2.90 5.62 -15.03
N TYR A 54 2.31 4.49 -15.39
CA TYR A 54 1.90 3.46 -14.44
C TYR A 54 3.12 2.86 -13.70
N GLY A 55 4.19 2.52 -14.43
CA GLY A 55 5.44 2.03 -13.84
C GLY A 55 6.07 3.04 -12.89
N ALA A 56 6.11 4.33 -13.26
CA ALA A 56 6.59 5.40 -12.38
C ALA A 56 5.72 5.58 -11.12
N ALA A 57 4.40 5.45 -11.25
CA ALA A 57 3.49 5.50 -10.10
C ALA A 57 3.72 4.30 -9.16
N VAL A 58 3.89 3.08 -9.70
CA VAL A 58 4.24 1.89 -8.91
C VAL A 58 5.61 2.04 -8.24
N ALA A 59 6.61 2.59 -8.93
CA ALA A 59 7.91 2.87 -8.33
C ALA A 59 7.84 3.87 -7.15
N SER A 60 6.80 4.72 -7.12
CA SER A 60 6.57 5.64 -5.99
C SER A 60 6.26 4.90 -4.70
N PHE A 61 5.70 3.67 -4.77
CA PHE A 61 5.53 2.78 -3.61
C PHE A 61 6.88 2.46 -2.95
N SER A 62 7.85 2.01 -3.74
CA SER A 62 9.21 1.76 -3.26
C SER A 62 9.89 3.04 -2.76
N GLY A 63 9.59 4.19 -3.38
CA GLY A 63 10.07 5.50 -2.91
C GLY A 63 9.52 5.88 -1.53
N GLY A 64 8.26 5.54 -1.23
CA GLY A 64 7.69 5.72 0.11
C GLY A 64 8.28 4.77 1.14
N ALA A 65 8.63 3.55 0.71
CA ALA A 65 9.22 2.53 1.57
C ALA A 65 10.70 2.79 1.93
N GLY A 66 11.50 3.21 0.95
CA GLY A 66 12.93 3.49 1.12
C GLY A 66 13.25 4.97 1.37
N GLY A 67 12.27 5.85 1.26
CA GLY A 67 12.47 7.28 1.39
C GLY A 67 12.72 7.68 2.83
N ARG A 68 13.98 8.01 3.16
CA ARG A 68 14.19 9.09 4.13
C ARG A 68 13.35 10.26 3.63
N ILE A 69 12.45 10.79 4.47
CA ILE A 69 11.82 12.09 4.24
C ILE A 69 12.94 13.12 4.37
N ASP A 70 13.85 13.15 3.41
CA ASP A 70 14.71 14.30 3.20
C ASP A 70 13.77 15.33 2.60
N ARG A 71 13.34 16.30 3.43
CA ARG A 71 12.76 17.53 2.90
C ARG A 71 13.84 18.16 2.05
N ARG A 72 13.85 17.85 0.76
CA ARG A 72 14.63 18.60 -0.21
C ARG A 72 13.65 19.50 -0.96
N ASP A 73 13.89 20.78 -0.80
CA ASP A 73 13.10 21.93 -1.23
C ASP A 73 12.65 21.89 -2.71
N PRO A 74 11.57 22.62 -3.04
CA PRO A 74 11.02 22.70 -4.38
C PRO A 74 11.86 23.65 -5.25
N ASP A 75 13.08 23.26 -5.59
CA ASP A 75 13.88 23.93 -6.61
C ASP A 75 14.27 22.93 -7.70
N SER A 76 13.37 22.75 -8.66
CA SER A 76 13.72 22.13 -9.93
C SER A 76 12.90 22.76 -11.06
N ALA A 77 13.57 23.73 -11.70
CA ALA A 77 13.35 24.23 -13.05
C ALA A 77 12.09 25.08 -13.29
N VAL A 78 12.25 26.38 -13.01
CA VAL A 78 11.62 27.44 -13.82
C VAL A 78 12.55 27.78 -14.98
N PRO A 79 12.17 27.55 -16.25
CA PRO A 79 12.77 28.27 -17.36
C PRO A 79 11.95 29.53 -17.63
N GLN A 80 12.54 30.71 -17.40
CA GLN A 80 11.99 31.98 -17.87
C GLN A 80 12.51 32.31 -19.27
N ARG A 81 11.52 32.53 -20.16
CA ARG A 81 11.45 33.47 -21.31
C ARG A 81 12.32 33.17 -22.53
N SER A 82 11.77 33.26 -23.75
CA SER A 82 11.60 34.56 -24.41
C SER A 82 10.55 34.61 -25.54
N GLY A 83 9.81 35.71 -25.58
CA GLY A 83 9.41 36.50 -26.76
C GLY A 83 8.61 35.89 -27.92
N GLY A 84 7.38 36.37 -28.12
CA GLY A 84 6.64 36.23 -29.39
C GLY A 84 5.17 36.64 -29.30
N ARG A 85 4.73 37.58 -30.14
CA ARG A 85 3.48 38.35 -30.04
C ARG A 85 2.22 37.61 -30.55
N HIS A 86 1.07 38.03 -30.01
CA HIS A 86 -0.32 37.92 -30.51
C HIS A 86 -0.87 36.56 -31.01
N ARG A 87 -1.91 36.04 -30.34
CA ARG A 87 -3.33 36.09 -30.80
C ARG A 87 -4.25 35.26 -29.90
N HIS A 88 -5.44 35.79 -29.72
CA HIS A 88 -6.57 35.27 -28.95
C HIS A 88 -7.05 33.87 -29.39
N ARG A 89 -7.79 33.23 -28.45
CA ARG A 89 -8.61 32.01 -28.54
C ARG A 89 -7.90 30.68 -28.19
N ARG A 90 -8.11 30.22 -26.93
CA ARG A 90 -8.68 28.89 -26.57
C ARG A 90 -8.61 28.60 -25.04
N PRO A 91 -9.54 29.09 -24.21
CA PRO A 91 -9.56 28.70 -22.79
C PRO A 91 -10.10 27.26 -22.54
N CYS A 92 -10.70 26.59 -23.53
CA CYS A 92 -11.32 25.27 -23.29
C CYS A 92 -10.35 24.07 -23.33
N ARG A 93 -9.16 24.19 -23.95
CA ARG A 93 -8.21 23.05 -24.08
C ARG A 93 -7.23 22.91 -22.91
N LEU A 94 -6.82 24.01 -22.27
CA LEU A 94 -5.92 23.94 -21.10
C LEU A 94 -6.60 23.33 -19.87
N ARG A 95 -7.90 23.60 -19.66
CA ARG A 95 -8.66 23.07 -18.53
C ARG A 95 -8.83 21.54 -18.58
N ARG A 96 -8.96 20.95 -19.77
CA ARG A 96 -8.95 19.48 -19.98
C ARG A 96 -7.57 18.86 -19.76
N ARG A 97 -6.49 19.56 -20.14
CA ARG A 97 -5.10 19.11 -19.95
C ARG A 97 -4.68 19.09 -18.48
N SER A 98 -5.21 20.00 -17.66
CA SER A 98 -5.02 20.05 -16.20
C SER A 98 -5.70 18.88 -15.47
N ARG A 99 -6.91 18.48 -15.87
CA ARG A 99 -7.63 17.34 -15.26
C ARG A 99 -6.99 15.97 -15.58
N ARG A 100 -6.34 15.83 -16.75
CA ARG A 100 -5.69 14.58 -17.19
C ARG A 100 -4.38 14.28 -16.46
N ARG A 101 -3.72 15.31 -15.89
CA ARG A 101 -2.46 15.17 -15.13
C ARG A 101 -2.64 14.88 -13.63
N ARG A 102 -3.82 15.14 -13.05
CA ARG A 102 -4.08 14.92 -11.61
C ARG A 102 -4.22 13.44 -11.25
N LYS A 103 -4.85 12.64 -12.12
CA LYS A 103 -5.07 11.21 -11.87
C LYS A 103 -3.78 10.41 -11.57
N PRO A 104 -2.73 10.47 -12.41
CA PRO A 104 -1.49 9.74 -12.13
C PRO A 104 -0.76 10.29 -10.90
N LEU A 105 -0.80 11.60 -10.64
CA LEU A 105 -0.12 12.19 -9.49
C LEU A 105 -0.80 11.80 -8.16
N MET A 106 -2.13 11.78 -8.12
CA MET A 106 -2.88 11.30 -6.94
C MET A 106 -2.64 9.80 -6.71
N PHE A 107 -2.58 9.00 -7.79
CA PHE A 107 -2.27 7.57 -7.69
C PHE A 107 -0.84 7.32 -7.20
N ALA A 108 0.14 8.04 -7.73
CA ALA A 108 1.53 7.98 -7.28
C ALA A 108 1.68 8.42 -5.81
N GLY A 109 1.02 9.51 -5.41
CA GLY A 109 1.00 9.96 -4.01
C GLY A 109 0.33 8.96 -3.07
N ALA A 110 -0.76 8.33 -3.49
CA ALA A 110 -1.41 7.27 -2.72
C ALA A 110 -0.51 6.03 -2.58
N LEU A 111 0.19 5.63 -3.64
CA LEU A 111 1.14 4.52 -3.60
C LEU A 111 2.37 4.85 -2.75
N PHE A 112 2.87 6.08 -2.80
CA PHE A 112 3.96 6.54 -1.94
C PHE A 112 3.55 6.47 -0.46
N LEU A 113 2.39 7.01 -0.10
CA LEU A 113 1.87 6.91 1.27
C LEU A 113 1.64 5.46 1.68
N ALA A 114 1.10 4.63 0.78
CA ALA A 114 0.92 3.21 1.04
C ALA A 114 2.26 2.51 1.30
N GLY A 115 3.32 2.81 0.54
CA GLY A 115 4.65 2.25 0.76
C GLY A 115 5.30 2.73 2.06
N ALA A 116 5.09 3.99 2.43
CA ALA A 116 5.56 4.53 3.71
C ALA A 116 4.85 3.85 4.90
N CYS A 117 3.53 3.71 4.84
CA CYS A 117 2.75 2.99 5.85
C CYS A 117 3.15 1.51 5.91
N ASP A 118 3.33 0.87 4.76
CA ASP A 118 3.76 -0.53 4.66
C ASP A 118 5.10 -0.75 5.37
N SER A 119 6.07 0.13 5.15
CA SER A 119 7.38 0.03 5.80
C SER A 119 7.30 0.18 7.32
N VAL A 120 6.42 1.06 7.81
CA VAL A 120 6.17 1.18 9.26
C VAL A 120 5.56 -0.12 9.82
N VAL A 121 4.57 -0.68 9.13
CA VAL A 121 3.92 -1.93 9.52
C VAL A 121 4.91 -3.09 9.50
N ASP A 122 5.72 -3.22 8.46
CA ASP A 122 6.72 -4.27 8.32
C ASP A 122 7.78 -4.20 9.43
N VAL A 123 8.33 -3.01 9.69
CA VAL A 123 9.31 -2.81 10.78
C VAL A 123 8.68 -3.14 12.14
N ALA A 124 7.46 -2.67 12.41
CA ALA A 124 6.77 -2.94 13.66
C ALA A 124 6.49 -4.45 13.84
N GLN A 125 6.00 -5.11 12.79
CA GLN A 125 5.68 -6.53 12.79
C GLN A 125 6.94 -7.40 12.99
N ASN A 126 8.04 -7.05 12.33
CA ASN A 126 9.33 -7.72 12.50
C ASN A 126 9.92 -7.47 13.89
N ALA A 127 9.79 -6.26 14.44
CA ALA A 127 10.21 -5.95 15.80
C ALA A 127 9.42 -6.75 16.86
N HIS A 128 8.10 -6.89 16.68
CA HIS A 128 7.27 -7.74 17.54
C HIS A 128 7.66 -9.22 17.44
N GLY A 129 7.92 -9.73 16.24
CA GLY A 129 8.41 -11.10 16.03
C GLY A 129 9.75 -11.36 16.72
N LEU A 130 10.69 -10.42 16.65
CA LEU A 130 11.99 -10.53 17.31
C LEU A 130 11.92 -10.41 18.83
N ARG A 131 11.01 -9.57 19.37
CA ARG A 131 10.75 -9.51 20.82
C ARG A 131 10.23 -10.86 21.33
N LEU A 132 9.22 -11.41 20.66
CA LEU A 132 8.70 -12.73 20.99
C LEU A 132 9.76 -13.83 20.84
N GLN A 133 10.63 -13.74 19.83
CA GLN A 133 11.73 -14.69 19.63
C GLN A 133 12.71 -14.70 20.82
N ARG A 134 13.05 -13.52 21.35
CA ARG A 134 13.95 -13.40 22.52
C ARG A 134 13.36 -14.06 23.76
N GLU A 135 12.08 -13.87 24.00
CA GLU A 135 11.38 -14.49 25.15
C GLU A 135 11.16 -16.00 24.96
N HIS A 136 11.02 -16.45 23.71
CA HIS A 136 10.80 -17.86 23.39
C HIS A 136 12.09 -18.70 23.36
N GLY A 137 13.26 -18.08 23.27
CA GLY A 137 14.56 -18.76 23.31
C GLY A 137 14.91 -19.61 22.07
N ARG A 138 14.10 -19.59 21.01
CA ARG A 138 14.31 -20.31 19.74
C ARG A 138 13.90 -19.45 18.56
N SER A 139 14.54 -19.64 17.40
CA SER A 139 14.17 -18.94 16.17
C SER A 139 12.75 -19.28 15.75
N ILE A 140 11.89 -18.26 15.59
CA ILE A 140 10.50 -18.39 15.15
C ILE A 140 10.21 -17.64 13.86
N ILE A 141 11.13 -16.79 13.41
CA ILE A 141 10.93 -15.88 12.28
C ILE A 141 10.58 -16.63 10.98
N ASN A 142 11.19 -17.80 10.74
CA ASN A 142 10.89 -18.63 9.56
C ASN A 142 9.44 -19.12 9.58
N SER A 143 8.92 -19.51 10.75
CA SER A 143 7.53 -19.92 10.91
C SER A 143 6.54 -18.76 10.71
N LEU A 144 6.93 -17.53 11.09
CA LEU A 144 6.12 -16.33 10.86
C LEU A 144 6.04 -15.99 9.35
N HIS A 145 7.14 -16.13 8.63
CA HIS A 145 7.16 -15.96 7.16
C HIS A 145 6.35 -17.05 6.44
N ALA A 146 6.37 -18.28 6.94
CA ALA A 146 5.50 -19.34 6.42
C ALA A 146 4.01 -18.99 6.60
N VAL A 147 3.63 -18.41 7.75
CA VAL A 147 2.26 -17.93 7.98
C VAL A 147 1.90 -16.76 7.06
N TRP A 148 2.84 -15.84 6.79
CA TRP A 148 2.64 -14.78 5.80
C TRP A 148 2.39 -15.34 4.39
N ALA A 149 3.16 -16.35 3.98
CA ALA A 149 2.97 -17.01 2.69
C ALA A 149 1.61 -17.73 2.61
N ALA A 150 1.17 -18.39 3.68
CA ALA A 150 -0.16 -18.97 3.76
C ALA A 150 -1.26 -17.90 3.62
N GLY A 151 -1.07 -16.74 4.27
CA GLY A 151 -1.93 -15.57 4.13
C GLY A 151 -2.00 -15.09 2.68
N ALA A 152 -0.85 -14.98 2.00
CA ALA A 152 -0.80 -14.59 0.60
C ALA A 152 -1.55 -15.58 -0.32
N ILE A 153 -1.40 -16.88 -0.10
CA ILE A 153 -2.16 -17.91 -0.84
C ILE A 153 -3.67 -17.70 -0.63
N LEU A 154 -4.12 -17.59 0.63
CA LEU A 154 -5.53 -17.37 0.96
C LEU A 154 -6.06 -16.06 0.34
N GLY A 155 -5.29 -14.97 0.45
CA GLY A 155 -5.61 -13.67 -0.13
C GLY A 155 -5.79 -13.73 -1.65
N GLY A 156 -4.89 -14.43 -2.34
CA GLY A 156 -4.98 -14.64 -3.79
C GLY A 156 -6.19 -15.50 -4.21
N LEU A 157 -6.53 -16.53 -3.43
CA LEU A 157 -7.69 -17.39 -3.70
C LEU A 157 -9.04 -16.67 -3.52
N THR A 158 -9.11 -15.67 -2.65
CA THR A 158 -10.34 -14.88 -2.43
C THR A 158 -10.61 -13.85 -3.52
N VAL A 159 -9.68 -13.61 -4.45
CA VAL A 159 -9.89 -12.69 -5.57
C VAL A 159 -10.81 -13.36 -6.61
N PRO A 160 -12.00 -12.81 -6.90
CA PRO A 160 -12.91 -13.40 -7.88
C PRO A 160 -12.28 -13.41 -9.29
N ARG A 161 -12.24 -14.57 -9.96
CA ARG A 161 -11.69 -14.76 -11.33
C ARG A 161 -12.38 -13.90 -12.41
N ARG A 162 -13.58 -13.40 -12.13
CA ARG A 162 -14.27 -12.34 -12.88
C ARG A 162 -14.70 -11.30 -11.85
N SER A 163 -14.08 -10.14 -11.89
CA SER A 163 -14.35 -9.10 -10.92
C SER A 163 -15.82 -8.66 -11.07
N ARG A 164 -16.66 -8.96 -10.06
CA ARG A 164 -17.95 -8.26 -9.83
C ARG A 164 -17.78 -6.74 -9.77
N TRP A 165 -16.55 -6.27 -9.74
CA TRP A 165 -16.10 -4.89 -9.91
C TRP A 165 -16.45 -4.31 -11.29
N GLN A 166 -16.36 -5.09 -12.37
CA GLN A 166 -16.75 -4.70 -13.73
C GLN A 166 -18.28 -4.55 -13.87
N SER A 167 -19.04 -5.48 -13.29
CA SER A 167 -20.52 -5.49 -13.36
C SER A 167 -21.19 -4.37 -12.56
N ARG A 168 -20.44 -3.68 -11.69
CA ARG A 168 -21.02 -2.82 -10.64
C ARG A 168 -20.60 -1.35 -10.80
N GLY A 169 -19.89 -1.01 -11.88
CA GLY A 169 -19.26 0.29 -12.09
C GLY A 169 -18.06 0.44 -11.15
N GLY A 170 -16.85 0.53 -11.72
CA GLY A 170 -15.59 0.57 -10.97
C GLY A 170 -15.54 1.66 -9.90
N PHE A 171 -14.49 1.62 -9.07
CA PHE A 171 -14.29 2.55 -7.94
C PHE A 171 -14.47 4.01 -8.33
N ILE A 172 -14.02 4.40 -9.54
CA ILE A 172 -14.14 5.76 -10.06
C ILE A 172 -15.59 6.15 -10.36
N SER A 173 -16.43 5.22 -10.83
CA SER A 173 -17.85 5.46 -11.07
C SER A 173 -18.59 5.80 -9.77
N ARG A 174 -18.29 5.06 -8.69
CA ARG A 174 -18.82 5.33 -7.35
C ARG A 174 -18.25 6.59 -6.71
N TRP A 175 -16.95 6.82 -6.86
CA TRP A 175 -16.28 8.02 -6.32
C TRP A 175 -16.79 9.30 -7.01
N SER A 176 -17.01 9.24 -8.33
CA SER A 176 -17.58 10.36 -9.11
C SER A 176 -19.06 10.61 -8.81
N ALA A 177 -19.84 9.55 -8.54
CA ALA A 177 -21.23 9.66 -8.09
C ALA A 177 -21.34 10.26 -6.69
N GLY A 178 -20.44 9.90 -5.76
CA GLY A 178 -20.38 10.49 -4.41
C GLY A 178 -19.92 11.95 -4.37
N CYS A 179 -19.13 12.40 -5.36
CA CYS A 179 -18.74 13.81 -5.50
C CYS A 179 -19.75 14.67 -6.25
N SER A 180 -20.75 14.09 -6.93
CA SER A 180 -21.83 14.85 -7.59
C SER A 180 -23.11 14.94 -6.73
N ALA A 181 -23.14 14.27 -5.57
CA ALA A 181 -24.25 14.28 -4.61
C ALA A 181 -24.00 15.24 -3.42
N ARG A 182 -23.11 16.22 -3.58
CA ARG A 182 -22.92 17.36 -2.67
C ARG A 182 -22.85 18.65 -3.46
#